data_AF-A0A6P0UMS2-F1
#
_entry.id   AF-A0A6P0UMS2-F1
#
_cell.length_a   1.000
_cell.length_b   1.000
_cell.length_c   1.000
_cell.angle_alpha   90.00
_cell.angle_beta   90.00
_cell.angle_gamma   90.00
#
_symmetry.space_group_name_H-M   'P 1'
#
loop_
_entity.id
_entity.type
_entity.pdbx_description
1 polymer ?
#
loop_
_entity_poly.entity_id
_entity_poly.type
_entity_poly.pdbx_seq_one_letter_code
_entity_poly.pdbx_strand_id
1 'polypeptide(L)'
;MKNYVVLILILLTIGCRPYDEKEVTITKDYVINPNWDKNSNSFDVIVMRSKEDSEKVNPSTATSLELLNNLVKDMESSYGANVKYNGTDYSKRKVYFNRDNGFLWWADFHNSKSTKKVLGELKKETWYLLAGLSKVNTLYYVYIDSTGELYTVKVPASDWTNI
;
A
#
# COMPACT_ATOMS: atom_id res chain seq x y z
N MET A 1 35.42 28.35 -26.20
CA MET A 1 34.09 28.49 -25.55
C MET A 1 32.93 27.82 -26.29
N LYS A 2 33.11 27.16 -27.46
CA LYS A 2 32.01 26.49 -28.18
C LYS A 2 31.75 25.02 -27.78
N ASN A 3 32.71 24.37 -27.09
CA ASN A 3 32.62 22.93 -26.80
C ASN A 3 32.03 22.58 -25.42
N TYR A 4 31.81 23.56 -24.55
CA TYR A 4 31.23 23.33 -23.21
C TYR A 4 29.69 23.38 -23.20
N VAL A 5 29.08 24.05 -24.20
CA VAL A 5 27.60 24.17 -24.31
C VAL A 5 26.96 22.82 -24.67
N VAL A 6 27.67 21.97 -25.42
CA VAL A 6 27.17 20.65 -25.85
C VAL A 6 27.14 19.65 -24.69
N LEU A 7 28.07 19.74 -23.72
CA LEU A 7 28.13 18.81 -22.59
C LEU A 7 26.98 19.02 -21.58
N ILE A 8 26.54 20.26 -21.40
CA ILE A 8 25.44 20.61 -20.49
C ILE A 8 24.09 20.11 -21.03
N LEU A 9 23.92 20.08 -22.36
CA LEU A 9 22.69 19.58 -22.98
C LEU A 9 22.51 18.05 -22.82
N ILE A 10 23.60 17.28 -22.83
CA ILE A 10 23.56 15.80 -22.70
C ILE A 10 23.26 15.38 -21.25
N LEU A 11 23.69 16.16 -20.26
CA LEU A 11 23.39 15.89 -18.84
C LEU A 11 21.92 16.15 -18.48
N LEU A 12 21.23 17.03 -19.21
CA LEU A 12 19.81 17.32 -18.97
C LEU A 12 18.86 16.22 -19.48
N THR A 13 19.28 15.39 -20.44
CA THR A 13 18.44 14.29 -20.96
C THR A 13 18.50 13.01 -20.13
N ILE A 14 19.44 12.91 -19.18
CA ILE A 14 19.58 11.73 -18.29
C ILE A 14 18.80 11.95 -16.97
N GLY A 15 18.34 13.18 -16.70
CA GLY A 15 17.79 13.60 -15.41
C GLY A 15 16.34 13.20 -15.09
N CYS A 16 15.59 12.64 -16.03
CA CYS A 16 14.23 12.14 -15.79
C CYS A 16 14.06 10.76 -16.41
N ARG A 17 14.65 9.73 -15.80
CA ARG A 17 13.97 8.42 -15.86
C ARG A 17 12.82 8.53 -14.87
N PRO A 18 11.54 8.60 -15.32
CA PRO A 18 10.45 8.37 -14.40
C PRO A 18 10.77 7.05 -13.71
N TYR A 19 10.76 7.05 -12.38
CA TYR A 19 10.95 5.84 -11.62
C TYR A 19 9.85 4.89 -12.07
N ASP A 20 10.18 3.87 -12.87
CA ASP A 20 9.20 2.93 -13.39
C ASP A 20 8.60 2.17 -12.21
N GLU A 21 7.45 2.62 -11.73
CA GLU A 21 6.70 1.97 -10.66
C GLU A 21 6.24 0.62 -11.19
N LYS A 22 6.65 -0.44 -10.52
CA LYS A 22 6.27 -1.79 -10.91
C LYS A 22 4.90 -2.11 -10.34
N GLU A 23 4.13 -2.88 -11.09
CA GLU A 23 2.80 -3.29 -10.68
C GLU A 23 2.84 -4.15 -9.40
N VAL A 24 1.99 -3.79 -8.44
CA VAL A 24 1.78 -4.56 -7.20
C VAL A 24 0.61 -5.50 -7.39
N THR A 25 0.79 -6.78 -7.10
CA THR A 25 -0.31 -7.75 -7.08
C THR A 25 -0.94 -7.78 -5.70
N ILE A 26 -2.24 -7.51 -5.63
CA ILE A 26 -3.03 -7.61 -4.41
C ILE A 26 -4.11 -8.67 -4.63
N THR A 27 -4.23 -9.57 -3.67
CA THR A 27 -5.31 -10.57 -3.62
C THR A 27 -5.95 -10.53 -2.23
N LYS A 28 -7.04 -11.25 -2.03
CA LYS A 28 -7.63 -11.43 -0.68
C LYS A 28 -6.69 -12.16 0.30
N ASP A 29 -5.74 -12.94 -0.21
CA ASP A 29 -4.90 -13.84 0.59
C ASP A 29 -3.47 -13.32 0.81
N TYR A 30 -2.94 -12.58 -0.17
CA TYR A 30 -1.56 -12.10 -0.17
C TYR A 30 -1.32 -10.88 -1.06
N VAL A 31 -0.17 -10.24 -0.85
CA VAL A 31 0.42 -9.21 -1.72
C VAL A 31 1.76 -9.67 -2.29
N ILE A 32 2.04 -9.29 -3.53
CA ILE A 32 3.38 -9.35 -4.14
C ILE A 32 3.76 -7.91 -4.51
N ASN A 33 4.86 -7.40 -3.95
CA ASN A 33 5.29 -6.04 -4.21
C ASN A 33 6.72 -5.99 -4.77
N PRO A 34 6.91 -5.90 -6.10
CA PRO A 34 8.22 -5.79 -6.73
C PRO A 34 8.96 -4.47 -6.47
N ASN A 35 8.32 -3.50 -5.80
CA ASN A 35 8.92 -2.22 -5.45
C ASN A 35 9.77 -2.26 -4.17
N TRP A 36 9.61 -3.30 -3.34
CA TRP A 36 10.41 -3.50 -2.14
C TRP A 36 11.88 -3.80 -2.43
N ASP A 37 12.75 -3.41 -1.51
CA ASP A 37 14.20 -3.61 -1.58
C ASP A 37 14.75 -4.45 -0.42
N LYS A 38 16.06 -4.69 -0.39
CA LYS A 38 16.68 -5.58 0.61
C LYS A 38 16.92 -4.91 1.96
N ASN A 39 16.72 -3.62 2.09
CA ASN A 39 17.12 -2.82 3.24
C ASN A 39 15.97 -2.58 4.20
N SER A 40 14.90 -1.94 3.73
CA SER A 40 13.78 -1.56 4.60
C SER A 40 12.49 -1.40 3.82
N ASN A 41 11.49 -2.21 4.16
CA ASN A 41 10.17 -2.16 3.55
C ASN A 41 9.12 -2.05 4.63
N SER A 42 8.39 -0.95 4.66
CA SER A 42 7.17 -0.88 5.45
C SER A 42 6.01 -1.51 4.69
N PHE A 43 5.10 -2.14 5.42
CA PHE A 43 3.81 -2.54 4.90
C PHE A 43 2.77 -2.35 5.99
N ASP A 44 1.80 -1.47 5.73
CA ASP A 44 0.70 -1.21 6.65
C ASP A 44 -0.60 -1.74 6.06
N VAL A 45 -1.37 -2.45 6.89
CA VAL A 45 -2.71 -2.95 6.61
C VAL A 45 -3.65 -2.29 7.61
N ILE A 46 -4.48 -1.38 7.13
CA ILE A 46 -5.34 -0.54 7.96
C ILE A 46 -6.79 -0.82 7.59
N VAL A 47 -7.61 -1.25 8.55
CA VAL A 47 -9.07 -1.30 8.33
C VAL A 47 -9.61 0.12 8.23
N MET A 48 -10.49 0.33 7.27
CA MET A 48 -11.18 1.60 7.07
C MET A 48 -12.64 1.43 7.46
N ARG A 49 -13.19 2.42 8.15
CA ARG A 49 -14.61 2.52 8.49
C ARG A 49 -15.22 3.75 7.83
N SER A 50 -16.52 3.71 7.59
CA SER A 50 -17.26 4.90 7.16
C SER A 50 -17.18 5.99 8.24
N LYS A 51 -17.07 7.26 7.82
CA LYS A 51 -17.27 8.40 8.72
C LYS A 51 -18.74 8.44 9.15
N GLU A 52 -18.99 9.03 10.32
CA GLU A 52 -20.35 9.31 10.77
C GLU A 52 -21.04 10.20 9.71
N ASP A 53 -22.29 9.85 9.38
CA ASP A 53 -23.12 10.51 8.36
C ASP A 53 -22.57 10.55 6.92
N SER A 54 -21.57 9.72 6.60
CA SER A 54 -21.05 9.60 5.23
C SER A 54 -21.92 8.74 4.33
N GLU A 55 -21.87 9.02 3.03
CA GLU A 55 -22.49 8.17 2.03
C GLU A 55 -21.73 6.84 1.90
N LYS A 56 -22.46 5.77 1.58
CA LYS A 56 -21.85 4.45 1.33
C LYS A 56 -21.02 4.52 0.04
N VAL A 57 -19.72 4.26 0.15
CA VAL A 57 -18.84 4.16 -1.01
C VAL A 57 -19.17 2.91 -1.82
N ASN A 58 -19.45 3.07 -3.12
CA ASN A 58 -19.62 1.96 -4.05
C ASN A 58 -18.25 1.45 -4.55
N PRO A 59 -17.83 0.22 -4.23
CA PRO A 59 -16.52 -0.29 -4.61
C PRO A 59 -16.23 -0.32 -6.12
N SER A 60 -17.25 -0.54 -6.95
CA SER A 60 -17.05 -0.68 -8.40
C SER A 60 -16.81 0.64 -9.13
N THR A 61 -17.15 1.76 -8.49
CA THR A 61 -17.05 3.12 -9.07
C THR A 61 -16.30 4.10 -8.17
N ALA A 62 -15.72 3.62 -7.06
CA ALA A 62 -15.09 4.45 -6.05
C ALA A 62 -13.95 5.29 -6.63
N THR A 63 -14.01 6.59 -6.38
CA THR A 63 -12.97 7.57 -6.73
C THR A 63 -12.08 7.88 -5.53
N SER A 64 -10.88 8.42 -5.78
CA SER A 64 -10.00 8.91 -4.71
C SER A 64 -10.74 9.86 -3.75
N LEU A 65 -11.49 10.83 -4.30
CA LEU A 65 -12.18 11.84 -3.50
C LEU A 65 -13.26 11.21 -2.59
N GLU A 66 -14.06 10.28 -3.12
CA GLU A 66 -15.07 9.58 -2.31
C GLU A 66 -14.44 8.77 -1.18
N LEU A 67 -13.33 8.07 -1.44
CA LEU A 67 -12.63 7.28 -0.43
C LEU A 67 -12.09 8.18 0.69
N LEU A 68 -11.52 9.33 0.35
CA LEU A 68 -10.95 10.27 1.31
C LEU A 68 -12.03 11.00 2.14
N ASN A 69 -13.14 11.35 1.49
CA ASN A 69 -14.23 12.07 2.14
C ASN A 69 -15.08 11.17 3.02
N ASN A 70 -15.29 9.91 2.64
CA ASN A 70 -16.24 9.03 3.33
C ASN A 70 -15.59 7.97 4.23
N LEU A 71 -14.30 7.67 4.09
CA LEU A 71 -13.62 6.67 4.93
C LEU A 71 -12.65 7.31 5.93
N VAL A 72 -12.53 6.67 7.10
CA VAL A 72 -11.56 7.01 8.14
C VAL A 72 -10.86 5.74 8.63
N LYS A 73 -9.62 5.88 9.07
CA LYS A 73 -8.83 4.78 9.63
C LYS A 73 -9.47 4.27 10.92
N ASP A 74 -9.61 2.96 11.04
CA ASP A 74 -9.83 2.29 12.31
C ASP A 74 -8.46 2.02 12.96
N MET A 75 -8.08 2.89 13.90
CA MET A 75 -6.77 2.84 14.55
C MET A 75 -6.60 1.59 15.43
N GLU A 76 -7.70 0.99 15.90
CA GLU A 76 -7.65 -0.25 16.69
C GLU A 76 -7.37 -1.48 15.82
N SER A 77 -7.65 -1.37 14.52
CA SER A 77 -7.50 -2.42 13.52
C SER A 77 -6.47 -2.05 12.45
N SER A 78 -5.39 -1.39 12.86
CA SER A 78 -4.26 -0.99 12.01
C SER A 78 -3.02 -1.81 12.36
N TYR A 79 -2.33 -2.36 11.37
CA TYR A 79 -1.15 -3.19 11.60
C TYR A 79 -0.02 -2.83 10.63
N GLY A 80 1.15 -2.51 11.17
CA GLY A 80 2.37 -2.26 10.39
C GLY A 80 3.37 -3.41 10.49
N ALA A 81 4.15 -3.62 9.45
CA ALA A 81 5.23 -4.60 9.45
C ALA A 81 6.47 -4.08 8.71
N ASN A 82 7.64 -4.57 9.12
CA ASN A 82 8.86 -4.45 8.33
C ASN A 82 9.10 -5.75 7.55
N VAL A 83 8.90 -5.71 6.23
CA VAL A 83 9.04 -6.88 5.36
C VAL A 83 10.52 -7.11 5.03
N LYS A 84 11.18 -7.92 5.86
CA LYS A 84 12.60 -8.28 5.72
C LYS A 84 12.83 -9.26 4.58
N TYR A 85 13.88 -9.08 3.79
CA TYR A 85 14.26 -10.00 2.70
C TYR A 85 14.57 -11.41 3.24
N ASN A 86 14.00 -12.44 2.63
CA ASN A 86 14.14 -13.84 3.06
C ASN A 86 14.84 -14.74 2.03
N GLY A 87 15.54 -14.15 1.06
CA GLY A 87 16.16 -14.89 -0.04
C GLY A 87 15.29 -15.02 -1.30
N THR A 88 14.00 -14.69 -1.22
CA THR A 88 13.09 -14.70 -2.39
C THR A 88 12.97 -13.30 -2.99
N ASP A 89 13.09 -13.20 -4.32
CA ASP A 89 12.84 -11.95 -5.06
C ASP A 89 11.43 -11.41 -4.80
N TYR A 90 11.30 -10.11 -4.52
CA TYR A 90 10.01 -9.50 -4.17
C TYR A 90 8.99 -9.48 -5.30
N SER A 91 9.42 -9.61 -6.56
CA SER A 91 8.50 -9.82 -7.70
C SER A 91 7.81 -11.19 -7.66
N LYS A 92 8.29 -12.11 -6.82
CA LYS A 92 7.74 -13.47 -6.68
C LYS A 92 7.30 -13.77 -5.25
N ARG A 93 7.78 -13.00 -4.27
CA ARG A 93 7.50 -13.22 -2.86
C ARG A 93 6.06 -12.82 -2.54
N LYS A 94 5.31 -13.79 -2.06
CA LYS A 94 3.98 -13.59 -1.48
C LYS A 94 4.12 -13.25 0.00
N VAL A 95 3.48 -12.16 0.40
CA VAL A 95 3.25 -11.81 1.81
C VAL A 95 1.79 -12.10 2.10
N TYR A 96 1.52 -13.15 2.87
CA TYR A 96 0.18 -13.64 3.17
C TYR A 96 -0.41 -12.93 4.40
N PHE A 97 -1.71 -12.67 4.40
CA PHE A 97 -2.37 -12.12 5.59
C PHE A 97 -2.64 -13.19 6.66
N ASN A 98 -2.94 -14.42 6.22
CA ASN A 98 -3.38 -15.53 7.05
C ASN A 98 -2.30 -16.59 7.35
N ARG A 99 -1.00 -16.27 7.16
CA ARG A 99 0.12 -17.17 7.47
C ARG A 99 1.29 -16.41 8.10
N ASP A 100 2.18 -17.14 8.76
CA ASP A 100 3.45 -16.60 9.25
C ASP A 100 4.37 -16.31 8.05
N ASN A 101 4.82 -15.06 7.92
CA ASN A 101 5.71 -14.61 6.84
C ASN A 101 7.17 -14.50 7.28
N GLY A 102 7.50 -14.89 8.52
CA GLY A 102 8.82 -14.71 9.13
C GLY A 102 9.06 -13.31 9.69
N PHE A 103 8.00 -12.53 9.91
CA PHE A 103 8.06 -11.21 10.55
C PHE A 103 6.83 -10.98 11.44
N LEU A 104 6.89 -9.91 12.25
CA LEU A 104 5.80 -9.52 13.15
C LEU A 104 5.01 -8.34 12.56
N TRP A 105 3.70 -8.40 12.75
CA TRP A 105 2.77 -7.30 12.60
C TRP A 105 2.61 -6.57 13.93
N TRP A 106 2.59 -5.24 13.90
CA TRP A 106 2.54 -4.36 15.06
C TRP A 106 1.24 -3.56 15.00
N ALA A 107 0.35 -3.73 15.97
CA ALA A 107 -0.89 -2.95 16.01
C ALA A 107 -0.66 -1.51 16.49
N ASP A 108 0.30 -1.36 17.41
CA ASP A 108 0.77 -0.08 17.91
C ASP A 108 2.31 -0.10 17.92
N PHE A 109 2.92 0.82 17.15
CA PHE A 109 4.37 0.96 17.07
C PHE A 109 5.02 1.28 18.42
N HIS A 110 4.25 1.80 19.39
CA HIS A 110 4.73 2.14 20.73
C HIS A 110 4.52 1.02 21.76
N ASN A 111 3.78 -0.05 21.42
CA ASN A 111 3.46 -1.11 22.37
C ASN A 111 3.83 -2.51 21.83
N SER A 112 4.98 -3.02 22.25
CA SER A 112 5.51 -4.33 21.83
C SER A 112 4.66 -5.53 22.25
N LYS A 113 3.73 -5.36 23.20
CA LYS A 113 2.77 -6.40 23.56
C LYS A 113 1.63 -6.57 22.56
N SER A 114 1.52 -5.67 21.56
CA SER A 114 0.48 -5.68 20.54
C SER A 114 0.90 -6.38 19.22
N THR A 115 1.92 -7.24 19.28
CA THR A 115 2.44 -7.91 18.09
C THR A 115 1.72 -9.23 17.77
N LYS A 116 1.64 -9.55 16.47
CA LYS A 116 1.08 -10.81 15.97
C LYS A 116 1.93 -11.36 14.82
N LYS A 117 2.05 -12.69 14.72
CA LYS A 117 2.71 -13.35 13.57
C LYS A 117 1.84 -13.43 12.33
N VAL A 118 0.52 -13.43 12.54
CA VAL A 118 -0.51 -13.61 11.51
C VAL A 118 -1.61 -12.58 11.76
N LEU A 119 -2.06 -11.88 10.71
CA LEU A 119 -3.19 -10.95 10.80
C LEU A 119 -4.53 -11.68 10.79
N GLY A 120 -4.63 -12.70 9.93
CA GLY A 120 -5.88 -13.34 9.54
C GLY A 120 -6.27 -12.94 8.12
N GLU A 121 -7.35 -13.52 7.62
CA GLU A 121 -7.87 -13.17 6.28
C GLU A 121 -8.47 -11.76 6.28
N LEU A 122 -8.37 -11.10 5.12
CA LEU A 122 -9.13 -9.87 4.90
C LEU A 122 -10.62 -10.20 4.92
N LYS A 123 -11.38 -9.43 5.69
CA LYS A 123 -12.82 -9.64 5.87
C LYS A 123 -13.57 -9.15 4.63
N LYS A 124 -14.63 -9.87 4.30
CA LYS A 124 -15.62 -9.41 3.33
C LYS A 124 -16.32 -8.16 3.84
N GLU A 125 -16.86 -7.41 2.90
CA GLU A 125 -17.61 -6.18 3.08
C GLU A 125 -16.86 -5.10 3.87
N THR A 126 -15.52 -5.14 3.81
CA THR A 126 -14.64 -4.27 4.59
C THR A 126 -13.67 -3.56 3.67
N TRP A 127 -13.51 -2.25 3.88
CA TRP A 127 -12.47 -1.46 3.22
C TRP A 127 -11.15 -1.56 3.97
N TYR A 128 -10.06 -1.68 3.23
CA TYR A 128 -8.70 -1.68 3.72
C TYR A 128 -7.89 -0.62 3.00
N LEU A 129 -7.01 0.06 3.73
CA LEU A 129 -5.92 0.86 3.18
C LEU A 129 -4.63 0.05 3.33
N LEU A 130 -4.00 -0.25 2.20
CA LEU A 130 -2.69 -0.89 2.12
C LEU A 130 -1.64 0.16 1.74
N ALA A 131 -0.69 0.42 2.63
CA ALA A 131 0.36 1.43 2.44
C ALA A 131 1.77 0.82 2.50
N GLY A 132 2.78 1.56 2.02
CA GLY A 132 4.16 1.05 1.89
C GLY A 132 4.36 0.12 0.67
N LEU A 133 3.40 0.11 -0.26
CA LEU A 133 3.45 -0.73 -1.47
C LEU A 133 4.09 -0.02 -2.68
N SER A 134 4.18 1.31 -2.66
CA SER A 134 4.65 2.14 -3.78
C SER A 134 5.92 2.92 -3.42
N LYS A 135 6.77 3.20 -4.42
CA LYS A 135 7.91 4.13 -4.28
C LYS A 135 7.54 5.60 -4.37
N VAL A 136 6.44 5.92 -5.06
CA VAL A 136 5.94 7.29 -5.29
C VAL A 136 4.77 7.63 -4.37
N ASN A 137 4.67 6.95 -3.22
CA ASN A 137 3.61 7.14 -2.23
C ASN A 137 2.17 6.91 -2.75
N THR A 138 1.95 6.03 -3.73
CA THR A 138 0.59 5.53 -4.04
C THR A 138 0.04 4.69 -2.89
N LEU A 139 -1.19 4.98 -2.51
CA LEU A 139 -1.99 4.26 -1.53
C LEU A 139 -2.96 3.31 -2.24
N TYR A 140 -3.19 2.13 -1.68
CA TYR A 140 -4.06 1.13 -2.27
C TYR A 140 -5.27 0.91 -1.36
N TYR A 141 -6.44 1.35 -1.81
CA TYR A 141 -7.70 1.04 -1.16
C TYR A 141 -8.25 -0.26 -1.74
N VAL A 142 -8.60 -1.18 -0.86
CA VAL A 142 -9.00 -2.54 -1.23
C VAL A 142 -10.33 -2.86 -0.55
N TYR A 143 -11.27 -3.40 -1.31
CA TYR A 143 -12.54 -3.89 -0.79
C TYR A 143 -12.78 -5.30 -1.30
N ILE A 144 -13.27 -6.18 -0.42
CA ILE A 144 -13.72 -7.51 -0.80
C ILE A 144 -15.23 -7.52 -0.61
N ASP A 145 -16.00 -7.79 -1.65
CA ASP A 145 -17.45 -7.83 -1.51
C ASP A 145 -17.96 -9.14 -0.87
N SER A 146 -19.29 -9.25 -0.73
CA SER A 146 -19.93 -10.43 -0.16
C SER A 146 -19.71 -11.71 -0.98
N THR A 147 -19.51 -11.59 -2.29
CA THR A 147 -19.21 -12.72 -3.20
C THR A 147 -17.74 -13.14 -3.09
N GLY A 148 -16.86 -12.23 -2.67
CA GLY A 148 -15.41 -12.42 -2.59
C GLY A 148 -14.65 -11.77 -3.74
N GLU A 149 -15.31 -10.93 -4.54
CA GLU A 149 -14.67 -10.12 -5.58
C GLU A 149 -13.83 -9.01 -4.93
N LEU A 150 -12.65 -8.78 -5.49
CA LEU A 150 -11.67 -7.82 -5.00
C LEU A 150 -11.70 -6.55 -5.86
N TYR A 151 -11.97 -5.43 -5.22
CA TYR A 151 -11.90 -4.10 -5.81
C TYR A 151 -10.64 -3.41 -5.29
N THR A 152 -9.87 -2.80 -6.19
CA THR A 152 -8.65 -2.06 -5.83
C THR A 152 -8.68 -0.68 -6.48
N VAL A 153 -8.54 0.37 -5.66
CA VAL A 153 -8.44 1.76 -6.10
C VAL A 153 -7.07 2.30 -5.70
N LYS A 154 -6.32 2.82 -6.68
CA LYS A 154 -5.01 3.44 -6.45
C LYS A 154 -5.21 4.95 -6.23
N VAL A 155 -4.72 5.46 -5.11
CA VAL A 155 -4.86 6.87 -4.71
C VAL A 155 -3.47 7.47 -4.52
N PRO A 156 -3.05 8.47 -5.30
CA PRO A 156 -1.81 9.20 -5.04
C PRO A 156 -1.81 9.83 -3.65
N ALA A 157 -0.71 9.72 -2.88
CA ALA A 157 -0.64 10.39 -1.57
C ALA A 157 -0.77 11.92 -1.63
N SER A 158 -0.52 12.55 -2.79
CA SER A 158 -0.79 13.99 -2.98
C SER A 158 -2.26 14.36 -2.75
N ASP A 159 -3.17 13.41 -2.98
CA ASP A 159 -4.60 13.65 -2.78
C ASP A 159 -4.96 13.72 -1.29
N TRP A 160 -4.15 13.10 -0.41
CA TRP A 160 -4.32 13.21 1.05
C TRP A 160 -3.91 14.58 1.60
N THR A 161 -2.95 15.25 0.98
CA THR A 161 -2.42 16.54 1.48
C THR A 161 -3.26 17.75 1.08
N ASN A 162 -4.26 17.55 0.22
CA ASN A 162 -5.10 18.61 -0.35
C ASN A 162 -6.51 18.68 0.29
N ILE A 163 -6.73 17.97 1.40
CA ILE A 163 -7.99 17.92 2.17
C ILE A 163 -7.73 18.49 3.56
#